data_AF-K9KCH4-F1
#
_entry.id   AF-K9KCH4-F1
#
_cell.length_a   1.000
_cell.length_b   1.000
_cell.length_c   1.000
_cell.angle_alpha   90.00
_cell.angle_beta   90.00
_cell.angle_gamma   90.00
#
_symmetry.space_group_name_H-M   'P 1'
#
loop_
_entity.id
_entity.type
_entity.pdbx_description
1 polymer ?
#
loop_
_entity_poly.entity_id
_entity_poly.type
_entity_poly.pdbx_seq_one_letter_code
_entity_poly.pdbx_strand_id
1 'polypeptide(L)'
;MVMAGSGNLKVLQLCRYLHMKTGGEMNYGFHLAHHMALGLLFLGGGRYSLSTSNSSIAALLCALYPHFPAHGTDNRYHLQALRHLYVLAAEPRLLVPVDVDTNMPCYALLEVTYKGTQWYEQTKEELMAPTLLPELHLLKQIKVKGPRYWELLIDLSKGTQHLKSILSKDGVLYVKLRAGQLSYKEDPMGWQSLLAQTVANRNSEARAFKPETISAFTSDPALLSFAEYFCKPTVNMGQKQEILDLFSSVLYECVTQETPEMLPAYIAMDQAIRRLGRREMSETSELWQIKLVLEFFSSRSHQERLQNHPKRGLFMNSEFLPVVKCTIDNTLDQWLQAGGDACVHAYLSGQPSEESQLSMLACFLVYYSVPAPRHLPSIGLEGSTSFAELLFRFKQLRMPVRALLRLAPLLLGNPQPMVM
;
A
#
# COMPACT_ATOMS: atom_id res chain seq x y z
N MET A 1 -27.74 -25.26 -18.04
CA MET A 1 -27.42 -25.68 -16.66
C MET A 1 -25.98 -25.39 -16.28
N VAL A 2 -24.98 -25.87 -17.02
CA VAL A 2 -23.55 -25.68 -16.69
C VAL A 2 -23.17 -24.19 -16.52
N MET A 3 -23.64 -23.33 -17.43
CA MET A 3 -23.39 -21.88 -17.39
C MET A 3 -24.49 -21.10 -16.62
N ALA A 4 -25.12 -21.71 -15.62
CA ALA A 4 -26.21 -21.06 -14.89
C ALA A 4 -25.72 -19.87 -14.08
N GLY A 5 -26.42 -18.73 -14.21
CA GLY A 5 -26.09 -17.45 -13.57
C GLY A 5 -25.00 -16.62 -14.27
N SER A 6 -24.16 -17.23 -15.13
CA SER A 6 -22.98 -16.52 -15.67
C SER A 6 -23.29 -15.55 -16.81
N GLY A 7 -24.49 -15.59 -17.39
CA GLY A 7 -24.82 -14.70 -18.52
C GLY A 7 -24.05 -14.97 -19.81
N ASN A 8 -23.63 -16.21 -20.10
CA ASN A 8 -22.75 -16.50 -21.24
C ASN A 8 -23.33 -16.04 -22.60
N LEU A 9 -22.57 -15.21 -23.33
CA LEU A 9 -23.02 -14.59 -24.58
C LEU A 9 -23.39 -15.60 -25.67
N LYS A 10 -22.64 -16.71 -25.82
CA LYS A 10 -22.90 -17.70 -26.88
C LYS A 10 -24.23 -18.42 -26.63
N VAL A 11 -24.50 -18.78 -25.39
CA VAL A 11 -25.76 -19.44 -25.01
C VAL A 11 -26.93 -18.46 -25.11
N LEU A 12 -26.73 -17.19 -24.75
CA LEU A 12 -27.74 -16.14 -24.95
C LEU A 12 -28.11 -15.97 -26.43
N GLN A 13 -27.13 -15.91 -27.32
CA GLN A 13 -27.36 -15.81 -28.77
C GLN A 13 -28.18 -17.00 -29.29
N LEU A 14 -27.88 -18.22 -28.81
CA LEU A 14 -28.64 -19.42 -29.15
C LEU A 14 -30.08 -19.36 -28.64
N CYS A 15 -30.29 -18.98 -27.37
CA CYS A 15 -31.63 -18.82 -26.80
C CYS A 15 -32.44 -17.74 -27.55
N ARG A 16 -31.81 -16.63 -27.94
CA ARG A 16 -32.44 -15.56 -28.74
C ARG A 16 -32.86 -16.07 -30.11
N TYR A 17 -32.01 -16.86 -30.78
CA TYR A 17 -32.34 -17.46 -32.07
C TYR A 17 -33.55 -18.40 -31.98
N LEU A 18 -33.60 -19.24 -30.95
CA LEU A 18 -34.72 -20.18 -30.72
C LEU A 18 -36.02 -19.46 -30.33
N HIS A 19 -35.93 -18.35 -29.61
CA HIS A 19 -37.08 -17.52 -29.28
C HIS A 19 -37.74 -16.93 -30.54
N MET A 20 -36.95 -16.55 -31.55
CA MET A 20 -37.46 -15.98 -32.81
C MET A 20 -38.08 -17.03 -33.74
N LYS A 21 -37.92 -18.33 -33.46
CA LYS A 21 -38.59 -19.41 -34.19
C LYS A 21 -40.00 -19.61 -33.62
N THR A 22 -41.01 -19.09 -34.30
CA THR A 22 -42.42 -19.16 -33.86
C THR A 22 -43.32 -20.01 -34.77
N GLY A 23 -42.80 -20.57 -35.86
CA GLY A 23 -43.59 -21.29 -36.87
C GLY A 23 -43.64 -22.82 -36.70
N GLY A 24 -44.70 -23.42 -37.27
CA GLY A 24 -44.84 -24.82 -37.71
C GLY A 24 -44.74 -25.90 -36.63
N GLU A 25 -43.53 -26.18 -36.17
CA GLU A 25 -43.21 -27.28 -35.24
C GLU A 25 -42.96 -26.78 -33.80
N MET A 26 -42.94 -25.46 -33.59
CA MET A 26 -42.73 -24.86 -32.29
C MET A 26 -44.03 -24.81 -31.47
N ASN A 27 -44.17 -25.75 -30.52
CA ASN A 27 -45.29 -25.76 -29.58
C ASN A 27 -44.99 -24.92 -28.32
N TYR A 28 -46.00 -24.76 -27.46
CA TYR A 28 -45.88 -24.03 -26.20
C TYR A 28 -44.73 -24.55 -25.32
N GLY A 29 -44.61 -25.88 -25.22
CA GLY A 29 -43.60 -26.54 -24.41
C GLY A 29 -42.16 -26.23 -24.83
N PHE A 30 -41.88 -26.14 -26.13
CA PHE A 30 -40.56 -25.76 -26.60
C PHE A 30 -40.25 -24.30 -26.28
N HIS A 31 -41.19 -23.37 -26.45
CA HIS A 31 -41.01 -21.99 -25.99
C HIS A 31 -40.70 -21.94 -24.49
N LEU A 32 -41.45 -22.69 -23.67
CA LEU A 32 -41.20 -22.81 -22.24
C LEU A 32 -39.77 -23.33 -21.97
N ALA A 33 -39.34 -24.38 -22.64
CA ALA A 33 -37.99 -24.94 -22.48
C ALA A 33 -36.88 -23.93 -22.82
N HIS A 34 -37.01 -23.22 -23.95
CA HIS A 34 -36.05 -22.19 -24.36
C HIS A 34 -35.99 -21.03 -23.35
N HIS A 35 -37.14 -20.60 -22.84
CA HIS A 35 -37.21 -19.54 -21.84
C HIS A 35 -36.74 -19.97 -20.45
N MET A 36 -36.94 -21.23 -20.05
CA MET A 36 -36.31 -21.77 -18.84
C MET A 36 -34.79 -21.80 -18.98
N ALA A 37 -34.25 -22.19 -20.16
CA ALA A 37 -32.81 -22.16 -20.40
C ALA A 37 -32.24 -20.73 -20.30
N LEU A 38 -32.95 -19.75 -20.86
CA LEU A 38 -32.60 -18.32 -20.75
C LEU A 38 -32.68 -17.84 -19.29
N GLY A 39 -33.73 -18.20 -18.56
CA GLY A 39 -33.91 -17.86 -17.16
C GLY A 39 -32.82 -18.44 -16.26
N LEU A 40 -32.41 -19.69 -16.50
CA LEU A 40 -31.29 -20.31 -15.78
C LEU A 40 -29.94 -19.64 -16.09
N LEU A 41 -29.77 -19.10 -17.30
CA LEU A 41 -28.55 -18.39 -17.68
C LEU A 41 -28.37 -17.07 -16.92
N PHE A 42 -29.47 -16.36 -16.62
CA PHE A 42 -29.50 -15.14 -15.80
C PHE A 42 -30.18 -15.36 -14.45
N LEU A 43 -29.92 -16.51 -13.82
CA LEU A 43 -30.58 -16.91 -12.58
C LEU A 43 -30.36 -15.86 -11.47
N GLY A 44 -31.46 -15.30 -10.97
CA GLY A 44 -31.43 -14.22 -9.99
C GLY A 44 -30.61 -13.00 -10.43
N GLY A 45 -30.62 -12.67 -11.72
CA GLY A 45 -29.84 -11.56 -12.28
C GLY A 45 -28.33 -11.81 -12.29
N GLY A 46 -27.90 -13.07 -12.18
CA GLY A 46 -26.48 -13.47 -12.10
C GLY A 46 -25.93 -13.57 -10.67
N ARG A 47 -26.78 -13.40 -9.66
CA ARG A 47 -26.43 -13.58 -8.25
C ARG A 47 -26.42 -15.06 -7.81
N TYR A 48 -27.31 -15.85 -8.41
CA TYR A 48 -27.55 -17.24 -8.03
C TYR A 48 -27.02 -18.20 -9.10
N SER A 49 -26.63 -19.39 -8.67
CA SER A 49 -26.31 -20.49 -9.57
C SER A 49 -26.80 -21.81 -8.97
N LEU A 50 -26.81 -22.89 -9.77
CA LEU A 50 -27.39 -24.18 -9.39
C LEU A 50 -26.38 -25.05 -8.65
N SER A 51 -26.74 -25.61 -7.49
CA SER A 51 -25.90 -26.57 -6.78
C SER A 51 -26.17 -28.01 -7.19
N THR A 52 -25.16 -28.87 -6.98
CA THR A 52 -25.20 -30.31 -7.24
C THR A 52 -25.37 -31.15 -5.96
N SER A 53 -25.96 -30.55 -4.91
CA SER A 53 -26.33 -31.31 -3.71
C SER A 53 -27.38 -32.37 -4.03
N ASN A 54 -27.45 -33.46 -3.26
CA ASN A 54 -28.40 -34.55 -3.51
C ASN A 54 -29.86 -34.05 -3.54
N SER A 55 -30.21 -33.13 -2.63
CA SER A 55 -31.54 -32.51 -2.59
C SER A 55 -31.79 -31.59 -3.80
N SER A 56 -30.77 -30.85 -4.24
CA SER A 56 -30.87 -29.95 -5.39
C SER A 56 -31.00 -30.71 -6.70
N ILE A 57 -30.31 -31.85 -6.84
CA ILE A 57 -30.48 -32.77 -7.98
C ILE A 57 -31.92 -33.29 -8.03
N ALA A 58 -32.48 -33.74 -6.91
CA ALA A 58 -33.87 -34.20 -6.85
C ALA A 58 -34.85 -33.09 -7.30
N ALA A 59 -34.65 -31.85 -6.85
CA ALA A 59 -35.46 -30.72 -7.28
C ALA A 59 -35.31 -30.41 -8.78
N LEU A 60 -34.09 -30.49 -9.32
CA LEU A 60 -33.81 -30.27 -10.74
C LEU A 60 -34.40 -31.36 -11.63
N LEU A 61 -34.43 -32.63 -11.19
CA LEU A 61 -35.08 -33.72 -11.92
C LEU A 61 -36.58 -33.44 -12.10
N CYS A 62 -37.24 -32.94 -11.05
CA CYS A 62 -38.63 -32.51 -11.13
C CYS A 62 -38.79 -31.30 -12.06
N ALA A 63 -37.96 -30.27 -11.90
CA ALA A 63 -38.10 -29.03 -12.67
C ALA A 63 -37.76 -29.18 -14.15
N LEU A 64 -36.80 -30.03 -14.49
CA LEU A 64 -36.23 -30.16 -15.84
C LEU A 64 -36.57 -31.51 -16.49
N TYR A 65 -37.68 -32.13 -16.08
CA TYR A 65 -38.22 -33.32 -16.74
C TYR A 65 -38.35 -33.12 -18.26
N PRO A 66 -37.85 -34.01 -19.13
CA PRO A 66 -37.66 -33.71 -20.55
C PRO A 66 -38.96 -33.58 -21.37
N HIS A 67 -40.09 -34.11 -20.90
CA HIS A 67 -41.37 -33.97 -21.62
C HIS A 67 -42.03 -32.63 -21.30
N PHE A 68 -42.14 -31.78 -22.33
CA PHE A 68 -42.79 -30.48 -22.24
C PHE A 68 -44.26 -30.53 -22.68
N PRO A 69 -45.12 -29.62 -22.17
CA PRO A 69 -46.54 -29.56 -22.53
C PRO A 69 -46.78 -29.22 -24.01
N ALA A 70 -47.81 -29.79 -24.63
CA ALA A 70 -48.17 -29.43 -26.01
C ALA A 70 -48.79 -28.01 -26.09
N HIS A 71 -49.63 -27.67 -25.12
CA HIS A 71 -50.36 -26.39 -25.03
C HIS A 71 -50.33 -25.86 -23.59
N GLY A 72 -50.77 -24.61 -23.38
CA GLY A 72 -50.65 -23.92 -22.09
C GLY A 72 -51.29 -24.62 -20.89
N THR A 73 -52.37 -25.39 -21.08
CA THR A 73 -53.09 -26.08 -20.00
C THR A 73 -52.75 -27.57 -19.88
N ASP A 74 -51.86 -28.08 -20.73
CA ASP A 74 -51.50 -29.50 -20.76
C ASP A 74 -50.60 -29.88 -19.56
N ASN A 75 -51.10 -30.82 -18.76
CA ASN A 75 -50.42 -31.39 -17.60
C ASN A 75 -50.43 -32.94 -17.64
N ARG A 76 -50.65 -33.55 -18.82
CA ARG A 76 -50.86 -35.00 -18.95
C ARG A 76 -49.65 -35.82 -18.50
N TYR A 77 -48.45 -35.44 -18.92
CA TYR A 77 -47.22 -36.17 -18.64
C TYR A 77 -46.41 -35.59 -17.48
N HIS A 78 -46.59 -34.30 -17.19
CA HIS A 78 -45.85 -33.60 -16.16
C HIS A 78 -46.63 -32.38 -15.68
N LEU A 79 -46.75 -32.22 -14.36
CA LEU A 79 -47.41 -31.07 -13.75
C LEU A 79 -46.54 -29.81 -13.94
N GLN A 80 -47.05 -28.80 -14.64
CA GLN A 80 -46.31 -27.58 -14.97
C GLN A 80 -45.80 -26.82 -13.73
N ALA A 81 -46.51 -26.87 -12.60
CA ALA A 81 -46.08 -26.21 -11.36
C ALA A 81 -44.71 -26.71 -10.87
N LEU A 82 -44.37 -27.98 -11.13
CA LEU A 82 -43.09 -28.58 -10.74
C LEU A 82 -41.90 -27.95 -11.47
N ARG A 83 -42.14 -27.26 -12.60
CA ARG A 83 -41.10 -26.52 -13.33
C ARG A 83 -40.45 -25.44 -12.49
N HIS A 84 -41.10 -24.92 -11.45
CA HIS A 84 -40.53 -23.90 -10.56
C HIS A 84 -39.64 -24.46 -9.43
N LEU A 85 -39.55 -25.80 -9.28
CA LEU A 85 -38.74 -26.42 -8.23
C LEU A 85 -37.23 -26.17 -8.38
N TYR A 86 -36.76 -25.66 -9.53
CA TYR A 86 -35.34 -25.28 -9.68
C TYR A 86 -34.89 -24.24 -8.65
N VAL A 87 -35.83 -23.49 -8.05
CA VAL A 87 -35.55 -22.53 -6.97
C VAL A 87 -34.90 -23.19 -5.76
N LEU A 88 -35.25 -24.44 -5.43
CA LEU A 88 -34.66 -25.18 -4.32
C LEU A 88 -33.21 -25.61 -4.59
N ALA A 89 -32.80 -25.60 -5.86
CA ALA A 89 -31.43 -25.87 -6.27
C ALA A 89 -30.58 -24.60 -6.42
N ALA A 90 -31.22 -23.42 -6.40
CA ALA A 90 -30.54 -22.15 -6.56
C ALA A 90 -29.89 -21.71 -5.24
N GLU A 91 -28.59 -21.42 -5.28
CA GLU A 91 -27.84 -20.87 -4.14
C GLU A 91 -27.09 -19.58 -4.53
N PRO A 92 -26.99 -18.60 -3.62
CA PRO A 92 -26.25 -17.38 -3.89
C PRO A 92 -24.75 -17.67 -3.86
N ARG A 93 -24.06 -17.41 -4.97
CA ARG A 93 -22.61 -17.65 -5.12
C ARG A 93 -21.84 -16.47 -5.70
N LEU A 94 -22.52 -15.37 -6.01
CA LEU A 94 -21.87 -14.17 -6.49
C LEU A 94 -21.10 -13.51 -5.33
N LEU A 95 -19.79 -13.33 -5.54
CA LEU A 95 -18.93 -12.59 -4.64
C LEU A 95 -18.61 -11.23 -5.28
N VAL A 96 -18.97 -10.15 -4.60
CA VAL A 96 -18.80 -8.78 -5.07
C VAL A 96 -17.81 -8.08 -4.14
N PRO A 97 -16.59 -7.73 -4.61
CA PRO A 97 -15.68 -6.93 -3.81
C PRO A 97 -16.19 -5.49 -3.76
N VAL A 98 -16.20 -4.92 -2.57
CA VAL A 98 -16.54 -3.52 -2.32
C VAL A 98 -15.32 -2.84 -1.74
N ASP A 99 -14.94 -1.72 -2.33
CA ASP A 99 -13.84 -0.92 -1.83
C ASP A 99 -14.23 -0.26 -0.51
N VAL A 100 -13.38 -0.39 0.51
CA VAL A 100 -13.67 0.11 1.86
C VAL A 100 -13.72 1.63 1.91
N ASP A 101 -12.88 2.31 1.13
CA ASP A 101 -12.74 3.76 1.22
C ASP A 101 -13.91 4.49 0.52
N THR A 102 -14.37 3.97 -0.63
CA THR A 102 -15.50 4.54 -1.40
C THR A 102 -16.85 3.90 -1.10
N ASN A 103 -16.87 2.73 -0.47
CA ASN A 103 -18.05 1.87 -0.28
C ASN A 103 -18.78 1.52 -1.61
N MET A 104 -18.04 1.51 -2.72
CA MET A 104 -18.55 1.19 -4.06
C MET A 104 -18.05 -0.18 -4.52
N PRO A 105 -18.87 -0.97 -5.25
CA PRO A 105 -18.42 -2.22 -5.85
C PRO A 105 -17.26 -2.01 -6.81
N CYS A 106 -16.19 -2.78 -6.68
CA CYS A 106 -14.99 -2.68 -7.49
C CYS A 106 -14.69 -4.01 -8.21
N TYR A 107 -13.60 -4.06 -8.97
CA TYR A 107 -13.07 -5.31 -9.50
C TYR A 107 -11.85 -5.70 -8.67
N ALA A 108 -11.69 -6.98 -8.36
CA ALA A 108 -10.53 -7.48 -7.61
C ALA A 108 -10.12 -8.86 -8.10
N LEU A 109 -8.81 -9.11 -8.16
CA LEU A 109 -8.28 -10.41 -8.54
C LEU A 109 -8.40 -11.40 -7.37
N LEU A 110 -9.04 -12.53 -7.62
CA LEU A 110 -9.17 -13.63 -6.69
C LEU A 110 -8.36 -14.83 -7.17
N GLU A 111 -7.69 -15.49 -6.24
CA GLU A 111 -7.12 -16.81 -6.43
C GLU A 111 -8.00 -17.80 -5.65
N VAL A 112 -8.70 -18.66 -6.38
CA VAL A 112 -9.44 -19.77 -5.81
C VAL A 112 -8.58 -21.02 -5.87
N THR A 113 -8.63 -21.82 -4.82
CA THR A 113 -7.92 -23.10 -4.77
C THR A 113 -8.91 -24.24 -4.62
N TYR A 114 -8.86 -25.18 -5.55
CA TYR A 114 -9.71 -26.37 -5.54
C TYR A 114 -9.06 -27.46 -4.70
N LYS A 115 -9.87 -28.26 -4.01
CA LYS A 115 -9.40 -29.47 -3.31
C LYS A 115 -9.07 -30.55 -4.35
N GLY A 116 -7.99 -31.29 -4.15
CA GLY A 116 -7.71 -32.47 -4.97
C GLY A 116 -8.81 -33.52 -4.80
N THR A 117 -9.29 -34.06 -5.91
CA THR A 117 -10.29 -35.14 -5.94
C THR A 117 -9.76 -36.29 -6.81
N GLN A 118 -10.54 -37.36 -6.97
CA GLN A 118 -10.17 -38.47 -7.85
C GLN A 118 -10.06 -38.05 -9.33
N TRP A 119 -10.70 -36.94 -9.72
CA TRP A 119 -10.74 -36.47 -11.12
C TRP A 119 -9.66 -35.45 -11.45
N TYR A 120 -9.12 -34.75 -10.46
CA TYR A 120 -8.13 -33.70 -10.67
C TYR A 120 -7.30 -33.44 -9.41
N GLU A 121 -6.04 -33.06 -9.62
CA GLU A 121 -5.13 -32.66 -8.55
C GLU A 121 -5.48 -31.28 -7.99
N GLN A 122 -4.86 -30.90 -6.86
CA GLN A 122 -5.12 -29.61 -6.23
C GLN A 122 -4.63 -28.45 -7.13
N THR A 123 -5.56 -27.76 -7.79
CA THR A 123 -5.27 -26.65 -8.71
C THR A 123 -5.62 -25.29 -8.11
N LYS A 124 -4.98 -24.25 -8.65
CA LYS A 124 -5.31 -22.86 -8.38
C LYS A 124 -5.77 -22.19 -9.66
N GLU A 125 -6.78 -21.35 -9.55
CA GLU A 125 -7.32 -20.58 -10.66
C GLU A 125 -7.45 -19.11 -10.27
N GLU A 126 -7.10 -18.23 -11.19
CA GLU A 126 -7.24 -16.79 -11.01
C GLU A 126 -8.52 -16.30 -11.70
N LEU A 127 -9.36 -15.61 -10.94
CA LEU A 127 -10.65 -15.10 -11.35
C LEU A 127 -10.72 -13.61 -11.07
N MET A 128 -11.33 -12.83 -11.97
CA MET A 128 -11.65 -11.43 -11.68
C MET A 128 -13.01 -11.37 -11.01
N ALA A 129 -13.10 -10.84 -9.79
CA ALA A 129 -14.37 -10.55 -9.15
C ALA A 129 -14.86 -9.15 -9.56
N PRO A 130 -16.18 -8.89 -9.68
CA PRO A 130 -17.31 -9.72 -9.26
C PRO A 130 -17.55 -10.96 -10.12
N THR A 131 -17.57 -12.15 -9.51
CA THR A 131 -17.80 -13.43 -10.22
C THR A 131 -18.57 -14.42 -9.35
N LEU A 132 -19.22 -15.38 -10.02
CA LEU A 132 -19.84 -16.54 -9.38
C LEU A 132 -18.76 -17.52 -8.95
N LEU A 133 -18.76 -17.87 -7.66
CA LEU A 133 -17.88 -18.89 -7.13
C LEU A 133 -18.34 -20.30 -7.54
N PRO A 134 -17.40 -21.26 -7.65
CA PRO A 134 -17.74 -22.67 -7.73
C PRO A 134 -18.35 -23.14 -6.40
N GLU A 135 -18.81 -24.38 -6.35
CA GLU A 135 -19.45 -24.91 -5.15
C GLU A 135 -18.48 -24.95 -3.96
N LEU A 136 -18.94 -24.47 -2.81
CA LEU A 136 -18.09 -24.20 -1.65
C LEU A 136 -17.42 -25.46 -1.08
N HIS A 137 -18.01 -26.65 -1.27
CA HIS A 137 -17.45 -27.89 -0.74
C HIS A 137 -16.21 -28.35 -1.52
N LEU A 138 -16.10 -28.00 -2.81
CA LEU A 138 -14.95 -28.28 -3.67
C LEU A 138 -13.77 -27.33 -3.43
N LEU A 139 -14.02 -26.17 -2.84
CA LEU A 139 -13.01 -25.14 -2.57
C LEU A 139 -12.25 -25.39 -1.28
N LYS A 140 -10.93 -25.17 -1.30
CA LYS A 140 -10.02 -25.27 -0.15
C LYS A 140 -9.82 -23.92 0.54
N GLN A 141 -9.49 -22.89 -0.23
CA GLN A 141 -9.34 -21.51 0.24
C GLN A 141 -9.57 -20.54 -0.92
N ILE A 142 -9.99 -19.32 -0.56
CA ILE A 142 -10.12 -18.18 -1.47
C ILE A 142 -9.15 -17.10 -0.98
N LYS A 143 -8.36 -16.55 -1.88
CA LYS A 143 -7.41 -15.47 -1.58
C LYS A 143 -7.67 -14.28 -2.49
N VAL A 144 -7.77 -13.08 -1.94
CA VAL A 144 -7.67 -11.84 -2.72
C VAL A 144 -6.20 -11.65 -3.07
N LYS A 145 -5.86 -11.66 -4.36
CA LYS A 145 -4.50 -11.43 -4.84
C LYS A 145 -4.18 -9.95 -4.82
N GLY A 146 -2.96 -9.62 -4.41
CA GLY A 146 -2.59 -8.26 -4.04
C GLY A 146 -1.44 -7.65 -4.81
N PRO A 147 -1.53 -7.45 -6.14
CA PRO A 147 -0.85 -6.31 -6.72
C PRO A 147 -1.53 -5.04 -6.19
N ARG A 148 -2.84 -4.87 -6.38
CA ARG A 148 -3.58 -3.62 -6.13
C ARG A 148 -4.35 -3.53 -4.83
N TYR A 149 -4.84 -4.66 -4.33
CA TYR A 149 -5.61 -4.71 -3.09
C TYR A 149 -4.80 -5.39 -1.99
N TRP A 150 -5.14 -5.13 -0.74
CA TRP A 150 -4.56 -5.84 0.38
C TRP A 150 -4.95 -7.32 0.34
N GLU A 151 -3.96 -8.21 0.49
CA GLU A 151 -4.20 -9.64 0.41
C GLU A 151 -4.99 -10.12 1.63
N LEU A 152 -6.10 -10.80 1.37
CA LEU A 152 -6.94 -11.43 2.38
C LEU A 152 -7.11 -12.91 2.02
N LEU A 153 -6.95 -13.80 3.00
CA LEU A 153 -7.13 -15.23 2.83
C LEU A 153 -8.33 -15.71 3.66
N ILE A 154 -9.29 -16.34 2.98
CA ILE A 154 -10.43 -17.03 3.59
C ILE A 154 -10.19 -18.53 3.43
N ASP A 155 -9.82 -19.18 4.53
CA ASP A 155 -9.58 -20.62 4.59
C ASP A 155 -10.91 -21.37 4.81
N LEU A 156 -11.29 -22.21 3.84
CA LEU A 156 -12.54 -22.98 3.89
C LEU A 156 -12.35 -24.34 4.58
N SER A 157 -11.12 -24.75 4.88
CA SER A 157 -10.84 -26.01 5.59
C SER A 157 -11.34 -25.99 7.04
N LYS A 158 -11.32 -24.80 7.68
CA LYS A 158 -11.73 -24.60 9.08
C LYS A 158 -13.23 -24.39 9.25
N GLY A 159 -13.95 -24.07 8.17
CA GLY A 159 -15.39 -23.91 8.20
C GLY A 159 -15.93 -23.11 7.02
N THR A 160 -16.91 -23.67 6.31
CA THR A 160 -17.57 -22.99 5.17
C THR A 160 -18.64 -22.00 5.60
N GLN A 161 -19.05 -22.00 6.88
CA GLN A 161 -20.19 -21.23 7.37
C GLN A 161 -19.97 -19.72 7.29
N HIS A 162 -18.74 -19.26 7.53
CA HIS A 162 -18.40 -17.85 7.42
C HIS A 162 -18.63 -17.32 5.99
N LEU A 163 -18.10 -18.02 4.98
CA LEU A 163 -18.30 -17.64 3.58
C LEU A 163 -19.77 -17.76 3.15
N LYS A 164 -20.49 -18.80 3.61
CA LYS A 164 -21.93 -18.92 3.36
C LYS A 164 -22.71 -17.73 3.93
N SER A 165 -22.34 -17.26 5.13
CA SER A 165 -22.96 -16.08 5.73
C SER A 165 -22.68 -14.80 4.92
N ILE A 166 -21.47 -14.66 4.35
CA ILE A 166 -21.12 -13.54 3.48
C ILE A 166 -21.99 -13.58 2.22
N LEU A 167 -22.04 -14.73 1.54
CA LEU A 167 -22.82 -14.91 0.31
C LEU A 167 -24.32 -14.70 0.54
N SER A 168 -24.84 -15.09 1.70
CA SER A 168 -26.25 -14.88 2.07
C SER A 168 -26.57 -13.40 2.28
N LYS A 169 -25.63 -12.61 2.84
CA LYS A 169 -25.74 -11.16 3.07
C LYS A 169 -25.14 -10.39 1.89
N ASP A 170 -25.77 -10.50 0.73
CA ASP A 170 -25.37 -9.81 -0.50
C ASP A 170 -24.02 -10.21 -1.13
N GLY A 171 -23.24 -11.10 -0.50
CA GLY A 171 -21.97 -11.58 -1.08
C GLY A 171 -20.91 -10.49 -1.15
N VAL A 172 -21.00 -9.50 -0.26
CA VAL A 172 -20.07 -8.37 -0.23
C VAL A 172 -18.78 -8.76 0.47
N LEU A 173 -17.66 -8.59 -0.22
CA LEU A 173 -16.31 -8.73 0.36
C LEU A 173 -15.63 -7.37 0.42
N TYR A 174 -15.36 -6.88 1.61
CA TYR A 174 -14.64 -5.62 1.79
C TYR A 174 -13.16 -5.80 1.45
N VAL A 175 -12.67 -5.03 0.50
CA VAL A 175 -11.28 -4.99 0.07
C VAL A 175 -10.76 -3.57 0.16
N LYS A 176 -9.52 -3.39 0.60
CA LYS A 176 -8.88 -2.07 0.66
C LYS A 176 -7.89 -1.94 -0.49
N LEU A 177 -8.01 -0.88 -1.28
CA LEU A 177 -7.05 -0.54 -2.32
C LEU A 177 -5.71 -0.17 -1.67
N ARG A 178 -4.61 -0.60 -2.27
CA ARG A 178 -3.26 -0.18 -1.88
C ARG A 178 -2.99 1.21 -2.42
N ALA A 179 -2.36 2.04 -1.60
CA ALA A 179 -1.90 3.35 -2.04
C ALA A 179 -0.88 3.20 -3.18
N GLY A 180 -0.86 4.11 -4.14
CA GLY A 180 0.07 4.04 -5.28
C GLY A 180 -0.35 3.13 -6.44
N GLN A 181 -1.52 2.50 -6.38
CA GLN A 181 -2.09 1.78 -7.51
C GLN A 181 -3.54 2.19 -7.77
N LEU A 182 -3.92 2.27 -9.04
CA LEU A 182 -5.27 2.60 -9.46
C LEU A 182 -6.21 1.40 -9.41
N SER A 183 -7.51 1.68 -9.37
CA SER A 183 -8.54 0.64 -9.47
C SER A 183 -8.50 -0.04 -10.85
N TYR A 184 -8.96 -1.28 -10.94
CA TYR A 184 -9.09 -1.97 -12.23
C TYR A 184 -10.15 -1.34 -13.16
N LYS A 185 -11.01 -0.45 -12.65
CA LYS A 185 -11.95 0.31 -13.48
C LYS A 185 -11.24 1.39 -14.29
N GLU A 186 -10.28 2.07 -13.66
CA GLU A 186 -9.54 3.18 -14.26
C GLU A 186 -8.38 2.66 -15.11
N ASP A 187 -7.65 1.67 -14.60
CA ASP A 187 -6.54 1.03 -15.31
C ASP A 187 -6.73 -0.49 -15.35
N PRO A 188 -7.45 -1.06 -16.32
CA PRO A 188 -7.75 -2.50 -16.34
C PRO A 188 -6.50 -3.37 -16.47
N MET A 189 -5.47 -2.87 -17.14
CA MET A 189 -4.29 -3.66 -17.49
C MET A 189 -3.05 -3.29 -16.67
N GLY A 190 -3.07 -2.17 -15.94
CA GLY A 190 -1.94 -1.72 -15.11
C GLY A 190 -0.90 -0.89 -15.87
N TRP A 191 -1.20 -0.46 -17.09
CA TRP A 191 -0.20 0.12 -17.98
C TRP A 191 0.12 1.55 -17.54
N GLN A 192 -0.84 2.26 -16.98
CA GLN A 192 -0.60 3.61 -16.47
C GLN A 192 0.31 3.53 -15.26
N SER A 193 0.03 2.64 -14.31
CA SER A 193 0.88 2.44 -13.14
C SER A 193 2.29 1.92 -13.52
N LEU A 194 2.40 1.02 -14.50
CA LEU A 194 3.69 0.52 -14.99
C LEU A 194 4.51 1.58 -15.74
N LEU A 195 3.89 2.35 -16.63
CA LEU A 195 4.55 3.46 -17.32
C LEU A 195 5.07 4.49 -16.32
N ALA A 196 4.26 4.79 -15.32
CA ALA A 196 4.61 5.79 -14.36
C ALA A 196 5.73 5.30 -13.40
N GLN A 197 5.75 4.02 -13.02
CA GLN A 197 6.87 3.39 -12.29
C GLN A 197 8.16 3.32 -13.12
N THR A 198 8.06 3.02 -14.41
CA THR A 198 9.25 2.93 -15.30
C THR A 198 9.85 4.29 -15.61
N VAL A 199 9.04 5.35 -15.72
CA VAL A 199 9.51 6.73 -15.83
C VAL A 199 10.28 7.15 -14.59
N ALA A 200 9.82 6.74 -13.41
CA ALA A 200 10.49 7.05 -12.16
C ALA A 200 11.75 6.21 -11.91
N ASN A 201 11.74 4.90 -12.20
CA ASN A 201 12.93 4.05 -12.03
C ASN A 201 14.05 4.35 -13.04
N ARG A 202 13.72 4.96 -14.19
CA ARG A 202 14.74 5.43 -15.16
C ARG A 202 15.40 6.73 -14.75
N ASN A 203 14.77 7.49 -13.87
CA ASN A 203 15.37 8.65 -13.27
C ASN A 203 15.94 8.24 -11.91
N SER A 204 17.25 7.96 -11.88
CA SER A 204 18.11 8.10 -10.69
C SER A 204 18.08 9.53 -10.09
N GLU A 205 17.23 10.38 -10.64
CA GLU A 205 16.80 11.67 -10.16
C GLU A 205 15.31 11.57 -9.81
N ALA A 206 14.99 11.28 -8.54
CA ALA A 206 13.66 11.55 -7.96
C ALA A 206 13.20 13.03 -8.12
N ARG A 207 14.01 13.88 -8.77
CA ARG A 207 13.84 15.32 -9.00
C ARG A 207 12.93 15.72 -10.15
N ALA A 208 12.55 14.84 -11.08
CA ALA A 208 11.75 15.22 -12.24
C ALA A 208 10.39 14.49 -12.31
N PHE A 209 9.76 14.26 -11.16
CA PHE A 209 8.37 13.82 -11.15
C PHE A 209 7.45 14.99 -11.49
N LYS A 210 6.71 14.88 -12.60
CA LYS A 210 5.72 15.89 -12.98
C LYS A 210 4.47 15.73 -12.10
N PRO A 211 4.03 16.77 -11.38
CA PRO A 211 2.88 16.69 -10.48
C PRO A 211 1.59 16.19 -11.16
N GLU A 212 1.44 16.42 -12.47
CA GLU A 212 0.24 16.03 -13.21
C GLU A 212 0.10 14.50 -13.37
N THR A 213 1.21 13.76 -13.31
CA THR A 213 1.20 12.30 -13.49
C THR A 213 0.81 11.55 -12.22
N ILE A 214 0.63 12.21 -11.07
CA ILE A 214 0.22 11.58 -9.81
C ILE A 214 -1.18 10.95 -9.88
N SER A 215 -2.05 11.53 -10.72
CA SER A 215 -3.38 10.98 -11.03
C SER A 215 -3.31 9.59 -11.66
N ALA A 216 -2.19 9.22 -12.28
CA ALA A 216 -1.96 7.88 -12.83
C ALA A 216 -1.54 6.84 -11.77
N PHE A 217 -1.24 7.27 -10.54
CA PHE A 217 -0.83 6.38 -9.43
C PHE A 217 -1.91 6.23 -8.38
N THR A 218 -2.66 7.28 -8.07
CA THR A 218 -3.55 7.26 -6.93
C THR A 218 -4.76 8.15 -7.17
N SER A 219 -5.94 7.62 -6.80
CA SER A 219 -7.22 8.31 -6.83
C SER A 219 -7.65 8.85 -5.44
N ASP A 220 -6.76 8.80 -4.44
CA ASP A 220 -7.00 9.38 -3.12
C ASP A 220 -7.10 10.92 -3.21
N PRO A 221 -8.25 11.52 -2.83
CA PRO A 221 -8.45 12.96 -2.87
C PRO A 221 -7.43 13.75 -2.05
N ALA A 222 -6.93 13.22 -0.93
CA ALA A 222 -5.99 13.94 -0.07
C ALA A 222 -4.63 14.15 -0.76
N LEU A 223 -4.07 13.08 -1.33
CA LEU A 223 -2.80 13.12 -2.06
C LEU A 223 -2.91 13.90 -3.37
N LEU A 224 -4.03 13.78 -4.08
CA LEU A 224 -4.31 14.58 -5.29
C LEU A 224 -4.40 16.07 -4.96
N SER A 225 -5.08 16.43 -3.86
CA SER A 225 -5.15 17.82 -3.41
C SER A 225 -3.77 18.34 -3.01
N PHE A 226 -2.96 17.52 -2.34
CA PHE A 226 -1.59 17.91 -2.02
C PHE A 226 -0.76 18.22 -3.27
N ALA A 227 -0.88 17.40 -4.32
CA ALA A 227 -0.18 17.64 -5.58
C ALA A 227 -0.63 18.95 -6.26
N GLU A 228 -1.93 19.21 -6.32
CA GLU A 228 -2.47 20.41 -6.97
C GLU A 228 -2.10 21.70 -6.22
N TYR A 229 -2.12 21.68 -4.88
CA TYR A 229 -1.85 22.87 -4.07
C TYR A 229 -0.37 23.11 -3.76
N PHE A 230 0.44 22.05 -3.58
CA PHE A 230 1.84 22.17 -3.13
C PHE A 230 2.89 21.83 -4.18
N CYS A 231 2.57 20.99 -5.17
CA CYS A 231 3.57 20.52 -6.14
C CYS A 231 3.46 21.24 -7.48
N LYS A 232 2.27 21.72 -7.87
CA LYS A 232 2.04 22.37 -9.17
C LYS A 232 2.49 23.83 -9.18
N PRO A 233 3.45 24.22 -10.05
CA PRO A 233 3.86 25.61 -10.16
C PRO A 233 2.80 26.42 -10.92
N THR A 234 2.20 27.41 -10.28
CA THR A 234 1.28 28.37 -10.93
C THR A 234 2.01 29.58 -11.51
N VAL A 235 3.20 29.88 -11.01
CA VAL A 235 4.06 31.01 -11.41
C VAL A 235 5.51 30.53 -11.46
N ASN A 236 6.35 31.14 -12.31
CA ASN A 236 7.79 30.86 -12.33
C ASN A 236 8.44 31.30 -11.02
N MET A 237 8.72 30.35 -10.13
CA MET A 237 9.14 30.59 -8.75
C MET A 237 10.67 30.76 -8.57
N GLY A 238 11.47 30.79 -9.64
CA GLY A 238 12.92 31.01 -9.58
C GLY A 238 13.62 30.09 -8.57
N GLN A 239 14.22 30.65 -7.52
CA GLN A 239 14.92 29.92 -6.45
C GLN A 239 14.00 29.02 -5.59
N LYS A 240 12.68 29.26 -5.56
CA LYS A 240 11.74 28.43 -4.79
C LYS A 240 11.30 27.17 -5.54
N GLN A 241 11.71 26.99 -6.79
CA GLN A 241 11.39 25.80 -7.58
C GLN A 241 11.95 24.52 -6.92
N GLU A 242 13.13 24.60 -6.30
CA GLU A 242 13.74 23.47 -5.60
C GLU A 242 12.90 22.93 -4.43
N ILE A 243 12.02 23.76 -3.84
CA ILE A 243 11.10 23.35 -2.78
C ILE A 243 9.97 22.50 -3.38
N LEU A 244 9.43 22.93 -4.53
CA LEU A 244 8.35 22.24 -5.23
C LEU A 244 8.83 20.89 -5.75
N ASP A 245 10.05 20.84 -6.30
CA ASP A 245 10.67 19.61 -6.80
C ASP A 245 10.94 18.63 -5.64
N LEU A 246 11.26 19.14 -4.44
CA LEU A 246 11.36 18.31 -3.26
C LEU A 246 9.99 17.76 -2.83
N PHE A 247 8.95 18.60 -2.79
CA PHE A 247 7.60 18.14 -2.42
C PHE A 247 7.05 17.09 -3.39
N SER A 248 7.30 17.25 -4.70
CA SER A 248 6.90 16.25 -5.69
C SER A 248 7.65 14.93 -5.50
N SER A 249 8.96 14.98 -5.20
CA SER A 249 9.76 13.79 -4.90
C SER A 249 9.31 13.04 -3.64
N VAL A 250 9.04 13.79 -2.55
CA VAL A 250 8.52 13.23 -1.29
C VAL A 250 7.13 12.63 -1.48
N LEU A 251 6.25 13.32 -2.22
CA LEU A 251 4.92 12.81 -2.51
C LEU A 251 5.00 11.50 -3.29
N TYR A 252 5.82 11.47 -4.35
CA TYR A 252 6.04 10.28 -5.15
C TYR A 252 6.54 9.10 -4.31
N GLU A 253 7.49 9.35 -3.41
CA GLU A 253 8.00 8.36 -2.47
C GLU A 253 6.91 7.82 -1.53
N CYS A 254 6.13 8.71 -0.89
CA CYS A 254 5.06 8.29 0.03
C CYS A 254 3.99 7.44 -0.67
N VAL A 255 3.69 7.78 -1.93
CA VAL A 255 2.72 7.06 -2.76
C VAL A 255 3.25 5.70 -3.19
N THR A 256 4.51 5.61 -3.62
CA THR A 256 5.12 4.34 -4.07
C THR A 256 5.37 3.36 -2.94
N GLN A 257 5.70 3.83 -1.74
CA GLN A 257 5.94 2.97 -0.58
C GLN A 257 4.67 2.55 0.17
N GLU A 258 3.49 2.96 -0.30
CA GLU A 258 2.21 2.70 0.35
C GLU A 258 2.13 3.33 1.77
N THR A 259 2.84 4.44 2.03
CA THR A 259 2.94 5.11 3.35
C THR A 259 2.62 6.61 3.29
N PRO A 260 1.36 7.00 3.01
CA PRO A 260 0.96 8.40 2.98
C PRO A 260 1.07 9.11 4.34
N GLU A 261 1.02 8.35 5.45
CA GLU A 261 1.14 8.87 6.81
C GLU A 261 2.50 9.52 7.11
N MET A 262 3.55 9.18 6.34
CA MET A 262 4.88 9.75 6.53
C MET A 262 5.01 11.13 5.88
N LEU A 263 4.10 11.52 4.98
CA LEU A 263 4.16 12.80 4.27
C LEU A 263 4.39 14.01 5.21
N PRO A 264 3.67 14.18 6.34
CA PRO A 264 3.93 15.26 7.28
C PRO A 264 5.31 15.18 7.92
N ALA A 265 5.82 13.98 8.21
CA ALA A 265 7.14 13.78 8.81
C ALA A 265 8.26 14.19 7.85
N TYR A 266 8.17 13.84 6.56
CA TYR A 266 9.13 14.30 5.54
C TYR A 266 9.17 15.81 5.42
N ILE A 267 7.99 16.45 5.37
CA ILE A 267 7.89 17.91 5.28
C ILE A 267 8.44 18.57 6.54
N ALA A 268 8.14 18.03 7.73
CA ALA A 268 8.68 18.54 8.99
C ALA A 268 10.21 18.45 9.03
N MET A 269 10.79 17.34 8.56
CA MET A 269 12.25 17.18 8.46
C MET A 269 12.87 18.20 7.52
N ASP A 270 12.32 18.40 6.32
CA ASP A 270 12.82 19.42 5.38
C ASP A 270 12.74 20.85 5.95
N GLN A 271 11.61 21.20 6.56
CA GLN A 271 11.44 22.51 7.18
C GLN A 271 12.47 22.76 8.30
N ALA A 272 12.71 21.76 9.16
CA ALA A 272 13.69 21.85 10.23
C ALA A 272 15.13 22.04 9.68
N ILE A 273 15.51 21.32 8.63
CA ILE A 273 16.85 21.45 8.00
C ILE A 273 17.01 22.83 7.36
N ARG A 274 15.98 23.34 6.67
CA ARG A 274 16.04 24.67 6.05
C ARG A 274 16.11 25.78 7.10
N ARG A 275 15.39 25.65 8.22
CA ARG A 275 15.48 26.59 9.35
C ARG A 275 16.86 26.56 10.01
N LEU A 276 17.45 25.37 10.18
CA LEU A 276 18.82 25.20 10.65
C LEU A 276 19.82 25.87 9.69
N GLY A 277 19.65 25.69 8.37
CA GLY A 277 20.46 26.35 7.35
C GLY A 277 20.42 27.88 7.41
N ARG A 278 19.28 28.46 7.75
CA ARG A 278 19.10 29.91 7.97
C ARG A 278 19.57 30.41 9.34
N ARG A 279 19.94 29.50 10.26
CA ARG A 279 20.29 29.79 11.66
C ARG A 279 19.16 30.46 12.45
N GLU A 280 17.91 30.22 12.05
CA GLU A 280 16.71 30.83 12.67
C GLU A 280 16.07 29.95 13.77
N MET A 281 16.61 28.76 14.01
CA MET A 281 16.04 27.82 14.97
C MET A 281 16.34 28.19 16.43
N SER A 282 15.29 28.47 17.21
CA SER A 282 15.36 28.71 18.66
C SER A 282 15.05 27.46 19.48
N GLU A 283 14.26 26.53 18.93
CA GLU A 283 13.85 25.28 19.59
C GLU A 283 14.55 24.06 18.98
N THR A 284 14.95 23.11 19.82
CA THR A 284 15.70 21.90 19.39
C THR A 284 14.83 20.64 19.29
N SER A 285 13.52 20.74 19.53
CA SER A 285 12.57 19.62 19.53
C SER A 285 12.52 18.89 18.18
N GLU A 286 12.49 19.63 17.08
CA GLU A 286 12.48 19.08 15.72
C GLU A 286 13.78 18.33 15.41
N LEU A 287 14.91 18.85 15.91
CA LEU A 287 16.22 18.22 15.72
C LEU A 287 16.35 16.92 16.52
N TRP A 288 15.72 16.84 17.70
CA TRP A 288 15.60 15.59 18.46
C TRP A 288 14.82 14.53 17.67
N GLN A 289 13.73 14.91 17.01
CA GLN A 289 12.95 13.99 16.18
C GLN A 289 13.77 13.46 15.00
N ILE A 290 14.50 14.34 14.29
CA ILE A 290 15.39 13.93 13.19
C ILE A 290 16.47 12.96 13.69
N LYS A 291 17.09 13.28 14.83
CA LYS A 291 18.10 12.39 15.44
C LYS A 291 17.52 11.01 15.76
N LEU A 292 16.33 10.94 16.37
CA LEU A 292 15.66 9.68 16.70
C LEU A 292 15.36 8.87 15.43
N VAL A 293 14.91 9.53 14.35
CA VAL A 293 14.69 8.88 13.06
C VAL A 293 16.00 8.30 12.53
N LEU A 294 17.10 9.06 12.51
CA LEU A 294 18.41 8.58 12.04
C LEU A 294 18.97 7.42 12.90
N GLU A 295 18.81 7.49 14.22
CA GLU A 295 19.23 6.43 15.15
C GLU A 295 18.39 5.16 14.99
N PHE A 296 17.09 5.29 14.75
CA PHE A 296 16.18 4.17 14.51
C PHE A 296 16.59 3.39 13.25
N PHE A 297 16.83 4.08 12.13
CA PHE A 297 17.24 3.44 10.88
C PHE A 297 18.66 2.87 10.90
N SER A 298 19.55 3.40 11.76
CA SER A 298 20.91 2.87 11.94
C SER A 298 21.01 1.78 13.01
N SER A 299 19.91 1.46 13.70
CA SER A 299 19.91 0.47 14.78
C SER A 299 20.11 -0.97 14.26
N ARG A 300 20.84 -1.77 15.05
CA ARG A 300 21.13 -3.18 14.74
C ARG A 300 19.86 -4.03 14.66
N SER A 301 18.88 -3.76 15.52
CA SER A 301 17.59 -4.43 15.53
C SER A 301 16.81 -4.27 14.22
N HIS A 302 16.93 -3.11 13.57
CA HIS A 302 16.32 -2.89 12.26
C HIS A 302 17.05 -3.64 11.15
N GLN A 303 18.38 -3.63 11.18
CA GLN A 303 19.20 -4.34 10.21
C GLN A 303 18.97 -5.87 10.26
N GLU A 304 18.83 -6.45 11.46
CA GLU A 304 18.51 -7.87 11.64
C GLU A 304 17.11 -8.23 11.11
N ARG A 305 16.10 -7.38 11.34
CA ARG A 305 14.74 -7.60 10.81
C ARG A 305 14.70 -7.49 9.29
N LEU A 306 15.47 -6.59 8.70
CA LEU A 306 15.58 -6.43 7.24
C LEU A 306 16.20 -7.67 6.59
N GLN A 307 17.23 -8.25 7.21
CA GLN A 307 17.85 -9.50 6.75
C GLN A 307 16.87 -10.68 6.78
N ASN A 308 16.03 -10.78 7.82
CA ASN A 308 15.05 -11.85 7.95
C ASN A 308 13.84 -11.69 7.02
N HIS A 309 13.51 -10.48 6.60
CA HIS A 309 12.34 -10.18 5.76
C HIS A 309 12.67 -9.23 4.59
N PRO A 310 13.44 -9.70 3.58
CA PRO A 310 13.89 -8.84 2.47
C PRO A 310 12.75 -8.33 1.57
N LYS A 311 11.55 -8.93 1.66
CA LYS A 311 10.37 -8.53 0.87
C LYS A 311 9.60 -7.34 1.44
N ARG A 312 9.82 -6.97 2.70
CA ARG A 312 9.27 -5.73 3.26
C ARG A 312 10.31 -4.64 3.03
N GLY A 313 10.06 -3.78 2.05
CA GLY A 313 10.90 -2.60 1.81
C GLY A 313 11.01 -1.73 3.06
N LEU A 314 11.98 -0.80 3.05
CA LEU A 314 12.03 0.26 4.05
C LEU A 314 10.78 1.14 3.87
N PHE A 315 10.21 1.62 4.97
CA PHE A 315 9.08 2.57 4.97
C PHE A 315 9.51 4.04 4.79
N MET A 316 10.82 4.27 4.67
CA MET A 316 11.40 5.50 4.14
C MET A 316 12.54 5.14 3.18
N ASN A 317 12.72 5.88 2.09
CA ASN A 317 13.80 5.63 1.14
C ASN A 317 15.17 5.75 1.83
N SER A 318 16.07 4.88 1.37
CA SER A 318 17.47 4.88 1.80
C SER A 318 18.23 6.13 1.37
N GLU A 319 17.72 6.96 0.46
CA GLU A 319 18.45 8.10 -0.11
C GLU A 319 18.09 9.44 0.54
N PHE A 320 16.84 9.65 0.94
CA PHE A 320 16.41 10.90 1.57
C PHE A 320 17.09 11.12 2.94
N LEU A 321 17.12 10.09 3.77
CA LEU A 321 17.69 10.20 5.13
C LEU A 321 19.20 10.53 5.13
N PRO A 322 20.04 9.95 4.26
CA PRO A 322 21.41 10.42 4.08
C PRO A 322 21.51 11.87 3.60
N VAL A 323 20.64 12.33 2.70
CA VAL A 323 20.64 13.74 2.27
C VAL A 323 20.36 14.65 3.46
N VAL A 324 19.35 14.33 4.27
CA VAL A 324 19.04 15.05 5.53
C VAL A 324 20.23 15.04 6.49
N LYS A 325 20.88 13.88 6.66
CA LYS A 325 22.04 13.76 7.53
C LYS A 325 23.20 14.64 7.06
N CYS A 326 23.53 14.58 5.77
CA CYS A 326 24.63 15.32 5.17
C CYS A 326 24.39 16.83 5.18
N THR A 327 23.16 17.29 4.95
CA THR A 327 22.85 18.73 5.02
C THR A 327 23.01 19.26 6.44
N ILE A 328 22.52 18.55 7.46
CA ILE A 328 22.71 18.94 8.87
C ILE A 328 24.19 18.93 9.25
N ASP A 329 24.92 17.86 8.89
CA ASP A 329 26.35 17.75 9.16
C ASP A 329 27.12 18.92 8.49
N ASN A 330 26.83 19.25 7.23
CA ASN A 330 27.47 20.37 6.51
C ASN A 330 27.15 21.73 7.14
N THR A 331 25.90 22.00 7.54
CA THR A 331 25.53 23.28 8.16
C THR A 331 26.20 23.47 9.52
N LEU A 332 26.29 22.41 10.33
CA LEU A 332 26.99 22.45 11.62
C LEU A 332 28.50 22.60 11.44
N ASP A 333 29.09 21.93 10.44
CA ASP A 333 30.52 22.05 10.13
C ASP A 333 30.87 23.46 9.64
N GLN A 334 30.03 24.08 8.79
CA GLN A 334 30.18 25.47 8.37
C GLN A 334 30.05 26.46 9.55
N TRP A 335 29.19 26.15 10.53
CA TRP A 335 29.07 26.98 11.73
C TRP A 335 30.30 26.85 12.65
N LEU A 336 30.84 25.63 12.82
CA LEU A 336 32.10 25.42 13.55
C LEU A 336 33.24 26.22 12.91
N GLN A 337 33.37 26.17 11.58
CA GLN A 337 34.38 26.93 10.81
C GLN A 337 34.20 28.45 10.92
N ALA A 338 32.97 28.93 11.08
CA ALA A 338 32.65 30.36 11.19
C ALA A 338 32.84 30.95 12.60
N GLY A 339 33.50 30.22 13.52
CA GLY A 339 33.82 30.68 14.87
C GLY A 339 32.94 30.10 15.99
N GLY A 340 32.19 29.03 15.72
CA GLY A 340 31.43 28.29 16.75
C GLY A 340 32.29 27.34 17.59
N ASP A 341 33.51 27.04 17.13
CA ASP A 341 34.52 26.22 17.80
C ASP A 341 34.87 26.73 19.21
N ALA A 342 35.15 28.04 19.33
CA ALA A 342 35.45 28.69 20.61
C ALA A 342 34.27 28.60 21.59
N CYS A 343 33.04 28.68 21.08
CA CYS A 343 31.81 28.62 21.87
C CYS A 343 31.57 27.21 22.44
N VAL A 344 31.80 26.16 21.62
CA VAL A 344 31.73 24.76 22.08
C VAL A 344 32.83 24.46 23.11
N HIS A 345 34.05 24.96 22.89
CA HIS A 345 35.15 24.80 23.85
C HIS A 345 34.85 25.52 25.18
N ALA A 346 34.29 26.73 25.13
CA ALA A 346 33.84 27.47 26.31
C ALA A 346 32.77 26.68 27.09
N TYR A 347 31.77 26.11 26.41
CA TYR A 347 30.75 25.27 27.05
C TYR A 347 31.34 24.03 27.73
N LEU A 348 32.28 23.33 27.07
CA LEU A 348 32.93 22.14 27.63
C LEU A 348 33.83 22.47 28.84
N SER A 349 34.45 23.64 28.85
CA SER A 349 35.30 24.14 29.94
C SER A 349 34.53 24.87 31.05
N GLY A 350 33.23 25.12 30.87
CA GLY A 350 32.37 25.82 31.83
C GLY A 350 32.54 27.35 31.83
N GLN A 351 33.14 27.92 30.78
CA GLN A 351 33.30 29.36 30.59
C GLN A 351 32.03 29.98 29.98
N PRO A 352 31.76 31.29 30.23
CA PRO A 352 30.61 31.97 29.63
C PRO A 352 30.73 32.06 28.10
N SER A 353 29.63 31.77 27.40
CA SER A 353 29.53 31.80 25.94
C SER A 353 28.77 33.04 25.44
N GLU A 354 29.03 33.46 24.20
CA GLU A 354 28.28 34.56 23.57
C GLU A 354 26.80 34.20 23.33
N GLU A 355 25.89 35.13 23.66
CA GLU A 355 24.43 34.94 23.52
C GLU A 355 23.97 34.76 22.07
N SER A 356 24.68 35.33 21.10
CA SER A 356 24.35 35.29 19.67
C SER A 356 24.43 33.88 19.06
N GLN A 357 25.26 33.01 19.62
CA GLN A 357 25.52 31.65 19.12
C GLN A 357 24.85 30.56 19.96
N LEU A 358 24.14 30.93 21.03
CA LEU A 358 23.65 30.00 22.05
C LEU A 358 22.57 29.05 21.50
N SER A 359 21.71 29.54 20.60
CA SER A 359 20.72 28.72 19.90
C SER A 359 21.39 27.63 19.06
N MET A 360 22.39 27.99 18.25
CA MET A 360 23.10 27.07 17.38
C MET A 360 23.97 26.08 18.18
N LEU A 361 24.55 26.52 19.29
CA LEU A 361 25.23 25.64 20.24
C LEU A 361 24.29 24.58 20.79
N ALA A 362 23.06 24.94 21.20
CA ALA A 362 22.07 23.96 21.66
C ALA A 362 21.76 22.90 20.58
N CYS A 363 21.67 23.31 19.32
CA CYS A 363 21.46 22.41 18.18
C CYS A 363 22.63 21.43 18.02
N PHE A 364 23.86 21.94 18.11
CA PHE A 364 25.08 21.14 18.04
C PHE A 364 25.13 20.08 19.14
N LEU A 365 24.85 20.47 20.40
CA LEU A 365 24.85 19.56 21.54
C LEU A 365 23.81 18.44 21.37
N VAL A 366 22.61 18.78 20.93
CA VAL A 366 21.51 17.82 20.73
C VAL A 366 21.85 16.80 19.65
N TYR A 367 22.28 17.26 18.47
CA TYR A 367 22.52 16.39 17.31
C TYR A 367 23.74 15.49 17.47
N TYR A 368 24.82 15.99 18.09
CA TYR A 368 26.02 15.22 18.35
C TYR A 368 25.99 14.45 19.69
N SER A 369 24.93 14.59 20.49
CA SER A 369 24.80 13.95 21.80
C SER A 369 25.95 14.27 22.75
N VAL A 370 26.39 15.53 22.76
CA VAL A 370 27.49 15.96 23.63
C VAL A 370 26.97 15.99 25.07
N PRO A 371 27.62 15.28 26.01
CA PRO A 371 27.16 15.22 27.39
C PRO A 371 27.32 16.57 28.10
N ALA A 372 26.53 16.77 29.17
CA ALA A 372 26.67 17.96 30.02
C ALA A 372 28.06 17.99 30.71
N PRO A 373 28.64 19.17 30.98
CA PRO A 373 29.99 19.31 31.54
C PRO A 373 30.21 18.53 32.85
N ARG A 374 29.18 18.39 33.69
CA ARG A 374 29.19 17.59 34.93
C ARG A 374 29.44 16.08 34.73
N HIS A 375 29.18 15.56 33.54
CA HIS A 375 29.41 14.15 33.21
C HIS A 375 30.77 13.95 32.52
N LEU A 376 31.48 15.03 32.19
CA LEU A 376 32.86 14.96 31.73
C LEU A 376 33.74 14.72 32.96
N PRO A 377 34.75 13.82 32.88
CA PRO A 377 35.71 13.65 33.96
C PRO A 377 36.36 15.01 34.28
N SER A 378 36.40 15.38 35.56
CA SER A 378 36.98 16.63 36.08
C SER A 378 38.52 16.73 35.93
N ILE A 379 39.12 15.95 35.04
CA ILE A 379 40.56 15.87 34.79
C ILE A 379 40.80 16.00 33.27
N GLY A 380 41.10 17.24 32.87
CA GLY A 380 41.92 17.57 31.71
C GLY A 380 41.37 17.22 30.33
N LEU A 381 40.55 18.10 29.75
CA LEU A 381 40.49 18.24 28.29
C LEU A 381 41.86 18.70 27.72
N GLU A 382 42.73 19.27 28.56
CA GLU A 382 44.06 19.78 28.19
C GLU A 382 45.21 18.74 28.16
N GLY A 383 44.92 17.43 28.35
CA GLY A 383 45.97 16.41 28.52
C GLY A 383 45.95 15.22 27.56
N SER A 384 45.04 15.19 26.59
CA SER A 384 44.88 14.03 25.71
C SER A 384 45.82 14.15 24.50
N THR A 385 46.85 13.31 24.42
CA THR A 385 47.87 13.39 23.34
C THR A 385 47.49 12.59 22.08
N SER A 386 46.45 11.74 22.13
CA SER A 386 46.05 10.91 20.99
C SER A 386 44.52 10.77 20.82
N PHE A 387 44.05 10.74 19.58
CA PHE A 387 42.63 10.54 19.23
C PHE A 387 42.06 9.21 19.74
N ALA A 388 42.89 8.16 19.78
CA ALA A 388 42.48 6.83 20.27
C ALA A 388 42.14 6.85 21.77
N GLU A 389 42.89 7.62 22.57
CA GLU A 389 42.62 7.78 24.00
C GLU A 389 41.30 8.52 24.24
N LEU A 390 41.05 9.59 23.47
CA LEU A 390 39.77 10.30 23.49
C LEU A 390 38.62 9.37 23.13
N LEU A 391 38.76 8.55 22.08
CA LEU A 391 37.73 7.60 21.66
C LEU A 391 37.40 6.59 22.77
N PHE A 392 38.41 6.04 23.44
CA PHE A 392 38.20 5.09 24.53
C PHE A 392 37.45 5.74 25.72
N ARG A 393 37.87 6.96 26.13
CA ARG A 393 37.22 7.70 27.23
C ARG A 393 35.77 8.06 26.89
N PHE A 394 35.52 8.62 25.71
CA PHE A 394 34.17 9.04 25.31
C PHE A 394 33.24 7.90 24.90
N LYS A 395 33.76 6.72 24.55
CA LYS A 395 32.96 5.52 24.35
C LYS A 395 32.22 5.10 25.63
N GLN A 396 32.82 5.33 26.80
CA GLN A 396 32.17 5.08 28.10
C GLN A 396 30.99 6.04 28.33
N LEU A 397 31.08 7.27 27.80
CA LEU A 397 30.03 8.29 27.83
C LEU A 397 28.95 8.10 26.76
N ARG A 398 28.98 6.98 26.01
CA ARG A 398 28.06 6.66 24.90
C ARG A 398 27.99 7.73 23.81
N MET A 399 29.05 8.52 23.64
CA MET A 399 29.09 9.52 22.58
C MET A 399 29.37 8.86 21.22
N PRO A 400 28.59 9.18 20.17
CA PRO A 400 28.83 8.62 18.85
C PRO A 400 30.16 9.11 18.26
N VAL A 401 30.87 8.22 17.55
CA VAL A 401 32.18 8.53 16.93
C VAL A 401 32.12 9.71 15.95
N ARG A 402 30.96 9.95 15.33
CA ARG A 402 30.72 11.10 14.44
C ARG A 402 30.92 12.44 15.15
N ALA A 403 30.54 12.52 16.43
CA ALA A 403 30.72 13.71 17.26
C ALA A 403 32.20 13.89 17.63
N LEU A 404 32.87 12.80 18.03
CA LEU A 404 34.30 12.85 18.34
C LEU A 404 35.16 13.35 17.19
N LEU A 405 34.84 12.96 15.96
CA LEU A 405 35.63 13.35 14.79
C LEU A 405 35.67 14.89 14.63
N ARG A 406 34.58 15.57 14.98
CA ARG A 406 34.44 17.03 14.91
C ARG A 406 34.97 17.75 16.14
N LEU A 407 34.92 17.09 17.31
CA LEU A 407 35.45 17.63 18.56
C LEU A 407 36.97 17.43 18.69
N ALA A 408 37.57 16.49 17.95
CA ALA A 408 38.99 16.17 18.07
C ALA A 408 39.92 17.39 17.88
N PRO A 409 39.77 18.25 16.86
CA PRO A 409 40.62 19.44 16.70
C PRO A 409 40.53 20.40 17.88
N LEU A 410 39.34 20.50 18.50
CA LEU A 410 39.08 21.39 19.64
C LEU A 410 39.74 20.91 20.94
N LEU A 411 39.87 19.59 21.10
CA LEU A 411 40.36 18.96 22.33
C LEU A 411 41.85 18.62 22.28
N LEU A 412 42.43 18.47 21.09
CA LEU A 412 43.84 18.12 20.91
C LEU A 412 44.79 19.33 20.84
N GLY A 413 44.28 20.56 20.99
CA GLY A 413 45.10 21.76 21.20
C GLY A 413 45.96 22.20 19.99
N ASN A 414 45.57 21.86 18.76
CA ASN A 414 46.22 22.39 17.55
C ASN A 414 45.24 23.33 16.81
N PRO A 415 45.42 24.67 16.90
CA PRO A 415 44.68 25.62 16.11
C PRO A 415 45.28 25.65 14.70
N GLN A 416 44.89 24.72 13.85
CA GLN A 416 44.83 25.04 12.43
C GLN A 416 43.35 25.19 12.09
N PRO A 417 42.96 26.32 11.47
CA PRO A 417 41.59 26.49 11.02
C PRO A 417 41.27 25.31 10.10
N MET A 418 40.06 24.77 10.22
CA MET A 418 39.52 23.79 9.28
C MET A 418 39.45 24.44 7.89
N VAL A 419 40.57 24.45 7.19
CA VAL A 419 40.71 24.79 5.77
C VAL A 419 41.16 23.50 5.10
N MET A 420 40.20 22.79 4.53
CA MET A 420 40.34 22.13 3.23
C MET A 420 39.01 22.23 2.51
#